data_AF-A0A2V8X9E8-F1
#
_entry.id   AF-A0A2V8X9E8-F1
#
_cell.length_a   1.000
_cell.length_b   1.000
_cell.length_c   1.000
_cell.angle_alpha   90.00
_cell.angle_beta   90.00
_cell.angle_gamma   90.00
#
_symmetry.space_group_name_H-M   'P 1'
#
loop_
_entity.id
_entity.type
_entity.pdbx_description
1 polymer ?
#
loop_
_entity_poly.entity_id
_entity_poly.type
_entity_poly.pdbx_seq_one_letter_code
_entity_poly.pdbx_strand_id
1 'polypeptide(L)'
;MTELQRLAGIVVSPSKTFEDINQRPTQVFPIALLLLFSLLGDFVVYQVLVTDANFEQMARTKVQWDASLAGQKSHGTEEQQIGTLRREREYWYLLPLIAVPVSVLAVSIFFYIVLLLARAGATFAKVLVVVCWALVIYRCIGGVFTIVALLAGGPTNFFPGPAEAWSPTSLAQLI
;
A
#
# COMPACT_ATOMS: atom_id res chain seq x y z
N MET A 1 9.67 -18.57 19.71
CA MET A 1 10.57 -17.39 19.67
C MET A 1 9.85 -16.17 20.27
N THR A 2 10.55 -15.11 20.70
CA THR A 2 9.87 -13.83 21.02
C THR A 2 9.42 -13.13 19.74
N GLU A 3 8.50 -12.17 19.84
CA GLU A 3 7.96 -11.50 18.64
C GLU A 3 9.02 -10.69 17.87
N LEU A 4 9.95 -10.06 18.57
CA LEU A 4 11.10 -9.39 17.95
C LEU A 4 12.07 -10.39 17.28
N GLN A 5 12.27 -11.56 17.89
CA GLN A 5 13.05 -12.63 17.28
C GLN A 5 12.39 -13.18 16.03
N ARG A 6 11.05 -13.21 15.96
CA ARG A 6 10.33 -13.62 14.76
C ARG A 6 10.50 -12.61 13.61
N LEU A 7 10.52 -11.31 13.89
CA LEU A 7 10.80 -10.31 12.85
C LEU A 7 12.18 -10.52 12.21
N ALA A 8 13.23 -10.65 13.02
CA ALA A 8 14.57 -10.94 12.50
C ALA A 8 14.65 -12.35 11.86
N GLY A 9 13.97 -13.32 12.48
CA GLY A 9 13.95 -14.71 12.09
C GLY A 9 13.35 -14.94 10.72
N ILE A 10 12.32 -14.21 10.31
CA ILE A 10 11.73 -14.37 8.97
C ILE A 10 12.73 -13.97 7.87
N VAL A 11 13.64 -13.01 8.12
CA VAL A 11 14.67 -12.62 7.16
C VAL A 11 15.83 -13.62 7.14
N VAL A 12 16.28 -14.08 8.31
CA VAL A 12 17.49 -14.91 8.45
C VAL A 12 17.21 -16.41 8.32
N SER A 13 16.04 -16.85 8.79
CA SER A 13 15.63 -18.26 8.85
C SER A 13 14.11 -18.41 8.67
N PRO A 14 13.59 -18.06 7.46
CA PRO A 14 12.14 -17.98 7.20
C PRO A 14 11.40 -19.27 7.55
N SER A 15 11.90 -20.43 7.11
CA SER A 15 11.21 -21.71 7.32
C SER A 15 11.00 -22.02 8.81
N LYS A 16 12.06 -21.91 9.63
CA LYS A 16 11.99 -22.16 11.07
C LYS A 16 11.07 -21.17 11.77
N THR A 17 11.07 -19.92 11.32
CA THR A 17 10.27 -18.86 11.94
C THR A 17 8.79 -18.99 11.61
N PHE A 18 8.45 -19.28 10.37
CA PHE A 18 7.05 -19.55 9.99
C PHE A 18 6.52 -20.84 10.62
N GLU A 19 7.38 -21.83 10.87
CA GLU A 19 7.01 -23.01 11.65
C GLU A 19 6.68 -22.64 13.11
N ASP A 20 7.51 -21.84 13.78
CA ASP A 20 7.24 -21.32 15.14
C ASP A 20 5.95 -20.48 15.19
N ILE A 21 5.70 -19.65 14.16
CA ILE A 21 4.47 -18.86 14.02
C ILE A 21 3.25 -19.77 13.84
N ASN A 22 3.35 -20.84 13.05
CA ASN A 22 2.27 -21.80 12.87
C ASN A 22 1.96 -22.57 14.16
N GLN A 23 2.97 -22.86 14.98
CA GLN A 23 2.80 -23.52 16.28
C GLN A 23 2.20 -22.57 17.33
N ARG A 24 2.59 -21.29 17.33
CA ARG A 24 2.13 -20.28 18.30
C ARG A 24 1.64 -19.03 17.55
N PRO A 25 0.41 -19.08 17.01
CA PRO A 25 -0.11 -18.01 16.18
C PRO A 25 -0.41 -16.76 17.02
N THR A 26 0.24 -15.65 16.69
CA THR A 26 -0.01 -14.34 17.29
C THR A 26 -0.37 -13.33 16.21
N GLN A 27 -1.57 -12.77 16.31
CA GLN A 27 -2.15 -11.88 15.29
C GLN A 27 -2.00 -10.41 15.64
N VAL A 28 -2.10 -10.08 16.93
CA VAL A 28 -2.15 -8.68 17.40
C VAL A 28 -0.85 -7.94 17.12
N PHE A 29 0.29 -8.55 17.46
CA PHE A 29 1.60 -7.93 17.28
C PHE A 29 1.92 -7.57 15.82
N PRO A 30 1.84 -8.50 14.84
CA PRO A 30 2.13 -8.15 13.46
C PRO A 30 1.13 -7.14 12.89
N ILE A 31 -0.17 -7.21 13.24
CA ILE A 31 -1.16 -6.23 12.77
C ILE A 31 -0.86 -4.82 13.30
N ALA A 32 -0.51 -4.70 14.59
CA ALA A 32 -0.15 -3.41 15.19
C ALA A 32 1.08 -2.79 14.50
N LEU A 33 2.10 -3.60 14.21
CA LEU A 33 3.28 -3.16 13.46
C LEU A 33 2.95 -2.74 12.02
N LEU A 34 2.11 -3.52 11.32
CA LEU A 34 1.65 -3.19 9.98
C LEU A 34 0.95 -1.83 9.92
N LEU A 35 0.04 -1.57 10.85
CA LEU A 35 -0.65 -0.30 10.96
C LEU A 35 0.31 0.83 11.29
N LEU A 36 1.19 0.65 12.28
CA LEU A 36 2.15 1.66 12.68
C LEU A 36 3.08 2.06 11.52
N PHE A 37 3.71 1.09 10.86
CA PHE A 37 4.60 1.34 9.73
C PHE A 37 3.86 1.90 8.52
N SER A 38 2.60 1.53 8.32
CA SER A 38 1.80 2.08 7.23
C SER A 38 1.42 3.53 7.46
N LEU A 39 0.99 3.88 8.68
CA LEU A 39 0.69 5.25 9.06
C LEU A 39 1.94 6.13 9.02
N LEU A 40 3.08 5.66 9.54
CA LEU A 40 4.33 6.40 9.50
C LEU A 40 4.84 6.58 8.06
N GLY A 41 4.81 5.52 7.26
CA GLY A 41 5.22 5.58 5.86
C GLY A 41 4.38 6.57 5.06
N ASP A 42 3.06 6.50 5.20
CA ASP A 42 2.14 7.38 4.47
C ASP A 42 2.18 8.81 4.99
N PHE A 43 2.44 9.02 6.28
CA PHE A 43 2.71 10.36 6.83
C PHE A 43 3.95 10.99 6.17
N VAL A 44 5.06 10.24 6.06
CA VAL A 44 6.28 10.74 5.39
C VAL A 44 6.01 11.02 3.91
N VAL A 45 5.34 10.10 3.22
CA VAL A 45 4.91 10.29 1.82
C VAL A 45 4.07 11.55 1.69
N TYR A 46 3.10 11.77 2.57
CA TYR A 46 2.23 12.94 2.56
C TYR A 46 3.03 14.24 2.73
N GLN A 47 3.95 14.29 3.70
CA GLN A 47 4.77 15.48 3.95
C GLN A 47 5.72 15.81 2.78
N VAL A 48 6.26 14.79 2.11
CA VAL A 48 7.25 14.98 1.03
C VAL A 48 6.58 15.21 -0.32
N LEU A 49 5.50 14.48 -0.61
CA LEU A 49 4.89 14.45 -1.94
C LEU A 49 3.65 15.33 -2.07
N VAL A 50 2.83 15.46 -1.02
CA VAL A 50 1.53 16.15 -1.08
C VAL A 50 1.71 17.62 -0.67
N THR A 51 2.65 18.30 -1.35
CA THR A 51 2.73 19.76 -1.30
C THR A 51 1.52 20.37 -2.01
N ASP A 52 1.18 21.62 -1.70
CA ASP A 52 0.02 22.28 -2.33
C ASP A 52 0.14 22.30 -3.87
N ALA A 53 1.35 22.52 -4.40
CA ALA A 53 1.62 22.53 -5.83
C ALA A 53 1.43 21.16 -6.49
N ASN A 54 1.99 20.09 -5.90
CA ASN A 54 1.86 18.73 -6.43
C ASN A 54 0.42 18.22 -6.32
N PHE A 55 -0.25 18.57 -5.22
CA PHE A 55 -1.64 18.20 -5.00
C PHE A 55 -2.55 18.83 -6.05
N GLU A 56 -2.36 20.11 -6.36
CA GLU A 56 -3.19 20.79 -7.36
C GLU A 56 -2.98 20.20 -8.76
N GLN A 57 -1.74 19.86 -9.12
CA GLN A 57 -1.45 19.17 -10.38
C GLN A 57 -2.12 17.79 -10.43
N MET A 58 -1.99 16.99 -9.38
CA MET A 58 -2.61 15.66 -9.28
C MET A 58 -4.15 15.73 -9.32
N ALA A 59 -4.75 16.70 -8.62
CA ALA A 59 -6.19 16.90 -8.60
C ALA A 59 -6.74 17.26 -9.99
N ARG A 60 -6.05 18.15 -10.72
CA ARG A 60 -6.40 18.49 -12.11
C ARG A 60 -6.25 17.29 -13.04
N THR A 61 -5.15 16.54 -12.94
CA THR A 61 -4.96 15.32 -13.73
C THR A 61 -6.05 14.28 -13.44
N LYS A 62 -6.43 14.10 -12.18
CA LYS A 62 -7.52 13.19 -11.80
C LYS A 62 -8.85 13.61 -12.40
N VAL A 63 -9.23 14.89 -12.30
CA VAL A 63 -10.47 15.41 -12.89
C VAL A 63 -10.49 15.24 -14.41
N GLN A 64 -9.37 15.52 -15.08
CA GLN A 64 -9.24 15.33 -16.53
C GLN A 64 -9.33 13.85 -16.92
N TRP A 65 -8.70 12.96 -16.14
CA TRP A 65 -8.75 11.52 -16.34
C TRP A 65 -10.16 10.97 -16.16
N ASP A 66 -10.84 11.35 -15.07
CA ASP A 66 -12.21 10.95 -14.78
C ASP A 66 -13.17 11.46 -15.87
N ALA A 67 -12.96 12.68 -16.38
CA ALA A 67 -13.70 13.23 -17.52
C ALA A 67 -13.42 12.49 -18.84
N SER A 68 -12.22 11.89 -19.00
CA SER A 68 -11.86 11.11 -20.20
C SER A 68 -12.44 9.69 -20.19
N LEU A 69 -12.56 9.08 -19.00
CA LEU A 69 -13.16 7.76 -18.81
C LEU A 69 -14.70 7.82 -18.84
N ALA A 70 -15.27 8.88 -18.26
CA ALA A 70 -16.69 9.10 -18.25
C ALA A 70 -17.08 9.95 -19.46
N GLY A 71 -17.51 9.32 -20.55
CA GLY A 71 -18.22 10.00 -21.65
C GLY A 71 -19.54 10.69 -21.23
N GLN A 72 -19.84 10.83 -19.93
CA GLN A 72 -21.04 11.47 -19.40
C GLN A 72 -20.80 12.19 -18.07
N LYS A 73 -21.28 13.45 -18.05
CA LYS A 73 -21.71 14.26 -16.90
C LYS A 73 -20.75 14.31 -15.71
N SER A 74 -19.75 15.19 -15.83
CA SER A 74 -19.12 15.83 -14.69
C SER A 74 -20.18 16.35 -13.72
N HIS A 75 -20.25 15.78 -12.51
CA HIS A 75 -21.10 16.30 -11.43
C HIS A 75 -20.42 17.56 -10.85
N GLY A 76 -20.67 18.72 -11.48
CA GLY A 76 -20.13 20.01 -11.04
C GLY A 76 -19.00 20.56 -11.90
N THR A 77 -18.57 21.78 -11.58
CA THR A 77 -17.43 22.44 -12.24
C THR A 77 -16.11 21.81 -11.79
N GLU A 78 -15.06 21.93 -12.61
CA GLU A 78 -13.70 21.45 -12.27
C GLU A 78 -13.26 21.96 -10.88
N GLU A 79 -13.52 23.24 -10.58
CA GLU A 79 -13.21 23.85 -9.29
C GLU A 79 -13.96 23.21 -8.11
N GLN A 80 -15.21 22.78 -8.30
CA GLN A 80 -15.97 22.08 -7.26
C GLN A 80 -15.39 20.70 -6.95
N GLN A 81 -14.93 19.99 -7.99
CA GLN A 81 -14.29 18.69 -7.83
C GLN A 81 -12.92 18.81 -7.16
N ILE A 82 -12.10 19.76 -7.59
CA ILE A 82 -10.82 20.06 -6.95
C ILE A 82 -11.04 20.51 -5.48
N GLY A 83 -12.06 21.33 -5.23
CA GLY A 83 -12.42 21.75 -3.87
C GLY A 83 -12.83 20.59 -2.95
N THR A 84 -13.52 19.58 -3.51
CA THR A 84 -13.87 18.34 -2.79
C THR A 84 -12.63 17.53 -2.48
N LEU A 85 -11.76 17.31 -3.47
CA LEU A 85 -10.49 16.61 -3.28
C LEU A 85 -9.62 17.30 -2.23
N ARG A 86 -9.60 18.64 -2.19
CA ARG A 86 -8.83 19.41 -1.20
C ARG A 86 -9.32 19.16 0.24
N ARG A 87 -10.63 19.00 0.44
CA ARG A 87 -11.17 18.60 1.75
C ARG A 87 -10.84 17.15 2.09
N GLU A 88 -10.92 16.26 1.10
CA GLU A 88 -10.56 14.85 1.29
C GLU A 88 -9.08 14.67 1.63
N ARG A 89 -8.21 15.53 1.12
CA ARG A 89 -6.75 15.53 1.39
C ARG A 89 -6.44 15.47 2.87
N GLU A 90 -7.21 16.19 3.69
CA GLU A 90 -7.04 16.20 5.16
C GLU A 90 -7.28 14.84 5.79
N TYR A 91 -7.93 13.90 5.11
CA TYR A 91 -8.21 12.55 5.61
C TYR A 91 -7.37 11.46 4.94
N TRP A 92 -6.55 11.80 3.94
CA TRP A 92 -5.77 10.80 3.20
C TRP A 92 -4.77 10.04 4.09
N TYR A 93 -4.24 10.67 5.14
CA TYR A 93 -3.37 9.99 6.10
C TYR A 93 -4.09 8.89 6.92
N LEU A 94 -5.43 8.89 6.95
CA LEU A 94 -6.24 7.85 7.59
C LEU A 94 -6.55 6.67 6.66
N LEU A 95 -6.29 6.80 5.36
CA LEU A 95 -6.55 5.76 4.37
C LEU A 95 -5.91 4.40 4.72
N PRO A 96 -4.69 4.33 5.29
CA PRO A 96 -4.10 3.08 5.78
C PRO A 96 -4.94 2.33 6.81
N LEU A 97 -5.72 3.05 7.62
CA LEU A 97 -6.52 2.45 8.70
C LEU A 97 -7.58 1.48 8.15
N ILE A 98 -8.06 1.73 6.93
CA ILE A 98 -9.03 0.88 6.23
C ILE A 98 -8.30 0.01 5.20
N ALA A 99 -7.36 0.56 4.45
CA ALA A 99 -6.65 -0.16 3.39
C ALA A 99 -5.83 -1.34 3.92
N VAL A 100 -5.19 -1.21 5.09
CA VAL A 100 -4.38 -2.29 5.67
C VAL A 100 -5.25 -3.49 6.08
N PRO A 101 -6.31 -3.36 6.90
CA PRO A 101 -7.18 -4.50 7.20
C PRO A 101 -7.80 -5.15 5.96
N VAL A 102 -8.26 -4.34 5.00
CA VAL A 102 -8.86 -4.85 3.76
C VAL A 102 -7.85 -5.65 2.93
N SER A 103 -6.63 -5.13 2.76
CA SER A 103 -5.56 -5.83 2.02
C SER A 103 -5.13 -7.12 2.71
N VAL A 104 -4.95 -7.11 4.04
CA VAL A 104 -4.64 -8.31 4.83
C VAL A 104 -5.71 -9.38 4.64
N LEU A 105 -6.99 -9.00 4.73
CA LEU A 105 -8.10 -9.92 4.51
C LEU A 105 -8.14 -10.44 3.08
N ALA A 106 -8.01 -9.58 2.08
CA ALA A 106 -8.04 -9.96 0.66
C ALA A 106 -6.92 -10.96 0.33
N VAL A 107 -5.69 -10.69 0.76
CA VAL A 107 -4.53 -11.57 0.56
C VAL A 107 -4.71 -12.88 1.33
N SER A 108 -5.22 -12.83 2.56
CA SER A 108 -5.51 -14.04 3.36
C SER A 108 -6.57 -14.92 2.71
N ILE A 109 -7.64 -14.33 2.16
CA ILE A 109 -8.70 -15.05 1.45
C ILE A 109 -8.13 -15.71 0.20
N PHE A 110 -7.34 -14.97 -0.59
CA PHE A 110 -6.69 -15.50 -1.78
C PHE A 110 -5.83 -16.73 -1.45
N PHE A 111 -4.91 -16.63 -0.48
CA PHE A 111 -4.06 -17.75 -0.09
C PHE A 111 -4.84 -18.90 0.54
N TYR A 112 -5.91 -18.60 1.29
CA TYR A 112 -6.77 -19.64 1.84
C TYR A 112 -7.46 -20.45 0.74
N ILE A 113 -7.99 -19.79 -0.29
CA ILE A 113 -8.59 -20.46 -1.45
C ILE A 113 -7.55 -21.32 -2.17
N VAL A 114 -6.34 -20.80 -2.40
CA VAL A 114 -5.26 -21.56 -3.04
C VAL A 114 -4.90 -22.81 -2.24
N LEU A 115 -4.76 -22.69 -0.91
CA LEU A 115 -4.44 -23.82 -0.02
C LEU A 115 -5.60 -24.83 0.09
N LEU A 116 -6.84 -24.36 -0.01
CA LEU A 116 -8.02 -25.20 -0.05
C LEU A 116 -8.05 -26.02 -1.34
N LEU A 117 -7.77 -25.41 -2.49
CA LEU A 117 -7.66 -26.09 -3.78
C LEU A 117 -6.51 -27.11 -3.79
N ALA A 118 -5.41 -26.79 -3.12
CA ALA A 118 -4.27 -27.70 -2.94
C ALA A 118 -4.52 -28.81 -1.89
N ARG A 119 -5.69 -28.83 -1.23
CA ARG A 119 -6.05 -29.78 -0.16
C ARG A 119 -5.06 -29.81 1.01
N ALA A 120 -4.43 -28.67 1.31
CA ALA A 120 -3.37 -28.57 2.33
C ALA A 120 -3.89 -28.58 3.79
N GLY A 121 -5.20 -28.67 4.03
CA GLY A 121 -5.80 -28.76 5.37
C GLY A 121 -5.58 -27.53 6.27
N ALA A 122 -5.19 -26.39 5.71
CA ALA A 122 -4.93 -25.17 6.46
C ALA A 122 -6.24 -24.47 6.86
N THR A 123 -6.30 -23.94 8.09
CA THR A 123 -7.43 -23.11 8.53
C THR A 123 -7.20 -21.64 8.15
N PHE A 124 -8.28 -20.91 7.85
CA PHE A 124 -8.19 -19.49 7.51
C PHE A 124 -7.43 -18.66 8.56
N ALA A 125 -7.66 -18.94 9.85
CA ALA A 125 -6.98 -18.23 10.94
C ALA A 125 -5.46 -18.39 10.91
N LYS A 126 -4.95 -19.56 10.51
CA LYS A 126 -3.50 -19.81 10.36
C LYS A 126 -2.94 -19.07 9.15
N VAL A 127 -3.65 -19.10 8.02
CA VAL A 127 -3.27 -18.36 6.82
C VAL A 127 -3.20 -16.86 7.11
N LEU A 128 -4.20 -16.32 7.81
CA LEU A 128 -4.24 -14.92 8.21
C LEU A 128 -3.03 -14.52 9.05
N VAL A 129 -2.65 -15.33 10.04
CA VAL A 129 -1.46 -15.06 10.87
C VAL A 129 -0.20 -15.00 10.00
N VAL A 130 -0.02 -15.99 9.13
CA VAL A 130 1.16 -16.08 8.25
C VAL A 130 1.22 -14.87 7.31
N VAL A 131 0.08 -14.48 6.74
CA VAL A 131 -0.03 -13.30 5.87
C VAL A 131 0.30 -12.02 6.63
N CYS A 132 -0.22 -11.83 7.85
CA CYS A 132 0.14 -10.67 8.68
C CYS A 132 1.66 -10.58 8.89
N TRP A 133 2.31 -11.67 9.28
CA TRP A 133 3.76 -11.69 9.50
C TRP A 133 4.56 -11.45 8.22
N ALA A 134 4.14 -12.01 7.09
CA ALA A 134 4.78 -11.77 5.80
C ALA A 134 4.65 -10.30 5.35
N LEU A 135 3.46 -9.72 5.48
CA LEU A 135 3.18 -8.34 5.10
C LEU A 135 3.89 -7.31 5.99
N VAL A 136 4.09 -7.60 7.29
CA VAL A 136 4.90 -6.74 8.17
C VAL A 136 6.30 -6.56 7.61
N ILE A 137 6.94 -7.63 7.18
CA ILE A 137 8.33 -7.56 6.70
C ILE A 137 8.42 -6.88 5.35
N TYR A 138 7.48 -7.19 4.47
CA TYR A 138 7.33 -6.44 3.23
C TYR A 138 7.19 -4.93 3.52
N ARG A 139 6.37 -4.53 4.49
CA ARG A 139 6.18 -3.12 4.83
C ARG A 139 7.40 -2.50 5.51
N CYS A 140 8.10 -3.23 6.37
CA CYS A 140 9.32 -2.76 7.03
C CYS A 140 10.42 -2.50 6.00
N ILE A 141 10.72 -3.49 5.16
CA ILE A 141 11.77 -3.38 4.14
C ILE A 141 11.36 -2.38 3.07
N GLY A 142 10.16 -2.55 2.50
CA GLY A 142 9.62 -1.66 1.46
C GLY A 142 9.49 -0.22 1.92
N GLY A 143 9.04 0.01 3.16
CA GLY A 143 8.94 1.36 3.74
C GLY A 143 10.29 2.06 3.83
N VAL A 144 11.35 1.36 4.26
CA VAL A 144 12.72 1.92 4.26
C VAL A 144 13.15 2.29 2.84
N PHE A 145 12.94 1.40 1.86
CA PHE A 145 13.27 1.69 0.45
C PHE A 145 12.48 2.89 -0.08
N THR A 146 11.18 2.97 0.19
CA THR A 146 10.33 4.09 -0.22
C THR A 146 10.85 5.40 0.36
N ILE A 147 11.16 5.44 1.66
CA ILE A 147 11.70 6.65 2.32
C ILE A 147 13.03 7.06 1.70
N VAL A 148 13.97 6.12 1.53
CA VAL A 148 15.28 6.40 0.93
C VAL A 148 15.12 6.91 -0.50
N ALA A 149 14.26 6.29 -1.30
CA ALA A 149 14.00 6.70 -2.67
C ALA A 149 13.37 8.10 -2.75
N LEU A 150 12.46 8.43 -1.83
CA LEU A 150 11.85 9.76 -1.74
C LEU A 150 12.87 10.84 -1.37
N LEU A 151 13.76 10.56 -0.42
CA LEU A 151 14.81 11.48 0.01
C LEU A 151 15.91 11.65 -1.05
N ALA A 152 16.23 10.60 -1.82
CA ALA A 152 17.28 10.62 -2.83
C ALA A 152 16.82 11.24 -4.17
N GLY A 153 15.56 11.08 -4.55
CA GLY A 153 15.05 11.43 -5.88
C GLY A 153 14.08 12.60 -5.94
N GLY A 154 13.52 13.04 -4.80
CA GLY A 154 12.45 14.02 -4.77
C GLY A 154 11.13 13.53 -5.41
N PRO A 155 10.06 14.36 -5.38
CA PRO A 155 8.72 13.96 -5.83
C PRO A 155 8.60 13.60 -7.31
N THR A 156 9.50 14.12 -8.13
CA THR A 156 9.48 14.03 -9.60
C THR A 156 9.76 12.63 -10.15
N ASN A 157 10.34 11.75 -9.34
CA ASN A 157 10.60 10.36 -9.74
C ASN A 157 9.43 9.42 -9.44
N PHE A 158 8.49 9.83 -8.57
CA PHE A 158 7.33 9.02 -8.15
C PHE A 158 6.06 9.37 -8.89
N PHE A 159 5.91 10.65 -9.27
CA PHE A 159 4.88 11.10 -10.19
C PHE A 159 5.58 11.47 -11.48
N PRO A 160 5.52 10.62 -12.51
CA PRO A 160 5.86 11.06 -13.84
C PRO A 160 5.05 12.33 -14.12
N GLY A 161 5.70 13.36 -14.67
CA GLY A 161 5.04 14.53 -15.21
C GLY A 161 3.94 14.15 -16.22
N PRO A 162 3.23 15.16 -16.77
CA PRO A 162 1.85 15.05 -17.27
C PRO A 162 1.64 13.84 -18.18
N ALA A 163 0.40 13.31 -18.19
CA ALA A 163 -0.19 12.18 -18.94
C ALA A 163 0.56 11.54 -20.14
N GLU A 164 1.44 12.27 -20.83
CA GLU A 164 2.45 11.81 -21.78
C GLU A 164 3.33 10.65 -21.26
N ALA A 165 3.72 10.64 -19.98
CA ALA A 165 4.53 9.56 -19.40
C ALA A 165 3.78 8.24 -19.19
N TRP A 166 2.45 8.26 -19.32
CA TRP A 166 1.58 7.08 -19.31
C TRP A 166 0.90 6.87 -20.67
N SER A 167 1.32 7.61 -21.70
CA SER A 167 0.82 7.44 -23.06
C SER A 167 1.33 6.10 -23.63
N PRO A 168 0.53 5.38 -24.44
CA PRO A 168 0.97 4.15 -25.11
C PRO A 168 2.28 4.32 -25.90
N THR A 169 2.53 5.54 -26.39
CA THR A 169 3.75 5.96 -27.09
C THR A 169 5.00 6.01 -26.21
N SER A 170 4.89 6.31 -24.91
CA SER A 170 6.03 6.32 -23.99
C SER A 170 6.46 4.90 -23.58
N LEU A 171 5.50 3.97 -23.46
CA LEU A 171 5.75 2.56 -23.17
C LEU A 171 6.40 1.81 -24.34
N ALA A 172 6.13 2.26 -25.57
CA ALA A 172 6.75 1.70 -26.79
C ALA A 172 8.24 2.05 -26.93
N GLN A 173 8.75 3.04 -26.18
CA GLN A 173 10.17 3.43 -26.20
C GLN A 173 11.02 2.66 -25.19
N LEU A 174 10.40 1.81 -24.35
CA LEU A 174 11.06 0.98 -23.33
C LEU A 174 11.20 -0.51 -23.74
N ILE A 175 10.80 -0.85 -24.97
CA ILE A 175 10.98 -2.17 -25.60
C ILE A 175 12.00 -2.01 -26.73
#